data_AF-A0A7S0QAX0-F1
#
_entry.id   AF-A0A7S0QAX0-F1
#
_cell.length_a   1.000
_cell.length_b   1.000
_cell.length_c   1.000
_cell.angle_alpha   90.00
_cell.angle_beta   90.00
_cell.angle_gamma   90.00
#
_symmetry.space_group_name_H-M   'P 1'
#
loop_
_entity.id
_entity.type
_entity.pdbx_description
1 polymer ?
#
loop_
_entity_poly.entity_id
_entity_poly.type
_entity_poly.pdbx_seq_one_letter_code
_entity_poly.pdbx_strand_id
1 'polypeptide(L)'
;AIDGYRLQGPGGVMDQLQQLDVDTVHTRAEALLVNLGFSEELRRRPMSALSGGWRVRTALAAAIFGKPDMLLLDEPTNHLSIGAVLWLTRELKSSPTWEDRIIVVVSHDRFFLDEVCGDILHVSGVAKRLTQSHGSYSTWAKRRAEQQKAFARTVELRRAEIAELKAYAGHGFKYGGSSASINKMQMKAKQAEKLEEEDDAQADELAALQEDVELPLHLKSGGAIEGFVIQLLGVGFRYPRSERHLFVGAELSVDTGSRIVLLGENGNGKT
;
A
#
# COMPACT_ATOMS: atom_id res chain seq x y z
N ALA A 1 9.77 -35.78 -15.08
CA ALA A 1 8.85 -36.83 -15.56
C ALA A 1 7.54 -36.15 -15.93
N ILE A 2 7.39 -35.88 -17.22
CA ILE A 2 6.17 -35.31 -17.81
C ILE A 2 5.32 -36.54 -18.14
N ASP A 3 4.42 -36.92 -17.24
CA ASP A 3 3.41 -37.95 -17.50
C ASP A 3 2.32 -37.81 -16.44
N GLY A 4 1.20 -37.18 -16.82
CA GLY A 4 0.09 -36.94 -15.90
C GLY A 4 -1.24 -36.54 -16.53
N TYR A 5 -1.27 -36.10 -17.78
CA TYR A 5 -2.52 -35.81 -18.49
C TYR A 5 -2.77 -36.80 -19.63
N ARG A 6 -3.03 -38.07 -19.27
CA ARG A 6 -3.69 -39.00 -20.19
C ARG A 6 -5.18 -38.67 -20.16
N LEU A 7 -5.67 -38.04 -21.23
CA LEU A 7 -7.09 -37.79 -21.45
C LEU A 7 -7.85 -39.13 -21.42
N GLN A 8 -8.59 -39.39 -20.34
CA GLN A 8 -9.42 -40.57 -20.18
C GLN A 8 -10.71 -40.42 -21.02
N GLY A 9 -10.60 -40.66 -22.33
CA GLY A 9 -11.75 -40.79 -23.23
C GLY A 9 -12.69 -39.57 -23.30
N PRO A 10 -13.76 -39.67 -24.11
CA PRO A 10 -14.76 -38.59 -24.24
C PRO A 10 -15.54 -38.30 -22.94
N GLY A 11 -15.61 -39.25 -22.00
CA GLY A 11 -16.25 -39.07 -20.69
C GLY A 11 -15.47 -38.17 -19.74
N GLY A 12 -14.15 -38.31 -19.66
CA GLY A 12 -13.32 -37.45 -18.79
C GLY A 12 -13.25 -36.00 -19.26
N VAL A 13 -13.38 -35.76 -20.57
CA VAL A 13 -13.49 -34.40 -21.13
C VAL A 13 -14.85 -33.79 -20.80
N MET A 14 -15.94 -34.56 -20.88
CA MET A 14 -17.27 -34.06 -20.51
C MET A 14 -17.43 -33.81 -19.01
N ASP A 15 -16.84 -34.64 -18.15
CA ASP A 15 -16.80 -34.40 -16.71
C ASP A 15 -15.97 -33.15 -16.36
N GLN A 16 -14.84 -32.92 -17.03
CA GLN A 16 -14.06 -31.69 -16.89
C GLN A 16 -14.82 -30.46 -17.42
N LEU A 17 -15.56 -30.58 -18.53
CA LEU A 17 -16.39 -29.51 -19.07
C LEU A 17 -17.60 -29.21 -18.17
N GLN A 18 -18.23 -30.22 -17.55
CA GLN A 18 -19.26 -30.03 -16.55
C GLN A 18 -18.71 -29.39 -15.27
N GLN A 19 -17.51 -29.78 -14.82
CA GLN A 19 -16.81 -29.13 -13.71
C GLN A 19 -16.45 -27.67 -14.02
N LEU A 20 -16.17 -27.34 -15.29
CA LEU A 20 -15.91 -25.98 -15.74
C LEU A 20 -17.17 -25.13 -15.90
N ASP A 21 -18.36 -25.73 -15.74
CA ASP A 21 -19.66 -25.06 -15.82
C ASP A 21 -19.80 -24.25 -17.11
N VAL A 22 -19.44 -24.88 -18.23
CA VAL A 22 -19.24 -24.26 -19.55
C VAL A 22 -20.44 -23.44 -20.01
N ASP A 23 -21.64 -23.86 -19.63
CA ASP A 23 -22.89 -23.16 -19.97
C ASP A 23 -23.00 -21.78 -19.30
N THR A 24 -22.32 -21.57 -18.15
CA THR A 24 -22.33 -20.30 -17.41
C THR A 24 -21.05 -19.48 -17.58
N VAL A 25 -20.03 -20.02 -18.24
CA VAL A 25 -18.70 -19.39 -18.40
C VAL A 25 -18.79 -17.98 -18.96
N HIS A 26 -19.57 -17.79 -20.04
CA HIS A 26 -19.74 -16.47 -20.65
C HIS A 26 -20.40 -15.47 -19.70
N THR A 27 -21.51 -15.86 -19.05
CA THR A 27 -22.24 -15.01 -18.12
C THR A 27 -21.38 -14.62 -16.92
N ARG A 28 -20.60 -15.55 -16.38
CA ARG A 28 -19.67 -15.29 -15.27
C ARG A 28 -18.54 -14.34 -15.67
N ALA A 29 -17.95 -14.53 -16.85
CA ALA A 29 -16.91 -13.66 -17.37
C ALA A 29 -17.45 -12.23 -17.60
N GLU A 30 -18.66 -12.10 -18.15
CA GLU A 30 -19.32 -10.81 -18.33
C GLU A 30 -19.61 -10.11 -17.00
N ALA A 31 -20.15 -10.83 -16.01
CA ALA A 31 -20.41 -10.29 -14.68
C ALA A 31 -19.13 -9.78 -14.01
N LEU A 32 -18.03 -10.52 -14.14
CA LEU A 32 -16.72 -10.12 -13.62
C LEU A 32 -16.21 -8.83 -14.28
N LEU A 33 -16.30 -8.74 -15.60
CA LEU A 33 -15.90 -7.53 -16.33
C LEU A 33 -16.78 -6.33 -15.97
N VAL A 34 -18.09 -6.53 -15.80
CA VAL A 34 -19.02 -5.47 -15.34
C VAL A 34 -18.61 -4.96 -13.96
N ASN A 35 -18.31 -5.86 -13.02
CA ASN A 35 -17.90 -5.48 -11.66
C ASN A 35 -16.55 -4.73 -11.63
N LEU A 36 -15.66 -5.01 -12.58
CA LEU A 36 -14.41 -4.27 -12.80
C LEU A 36 -14.60 -2.97 -13.60
N GLY A 37 -15.85 -2.58 -13.87
CA GLY A 37 -16.23 -1.32 -14.50
C GLY A 37 -16.16 -1.30 -16.03
N PHE A 38 -16.13 -2.46 -16.70
CA PHE A 38 -16.20 -2.49 -18.16
C PHE A 38 -17.61 -2.18 -18.64
N SER A 39 -17.76 -1.15 -19.47
CA SER A 39 -19.01 -0.88 -20.20
C SER A 39 -19.25 -1.94 -21.28
N GLU A 40 -20.49 -2.04 -21.77
CA GLU A 40 -20.83 -2.96 -22.86
C GLU A 40 -19.96 -2.73 -24.10
N GLU A 41 -19.73 -1.47 -24.45
CA GLU A 41 -18.89 -1.10 -25.58
C GLU A 41 -17.44 -1.57 -25.37
N LEU A 42 -16.88 -1.37 -24.17
CA LEU A 42 -15.50 -1.79 -23.86
C LEU A 42 -15.33 -3.31 -23.93
N ARG A 43 -16.34 -4.09 -23.47
CA ARG A 43 -16.29 -5.56 -23.52
C ARG A 43 -16.25 -6.12 -24.95
N ARG A 44 -16.81 -5.39 -25.92
CA ARG A 44 -16.84 -5.81 -27.34
C ARG A 44 -15.58 -5.39 -28.11
N ARG A 45 -14.73 -4.51 -27.55
CA ARG A 45 -13.53 -4.03 -28.23
C ARG A 45 -12.42 -5.09 -28.20
N PRO A 46 -11.60 -5.18 -29.27
CA PRO A 46 -10.42 -6.03 -29.23
C PRO A 46 -9.39 -5.51 -28.22
N MET A 47 -8.63 -6.41 -27.61
CA MET A 47 -7.58 -6.08 -26.62
C MET A 47 -6.57 -5.04 -27.13
N SER A 48 -6.27 -5.05 -28.43
CA SER A 48 -5.38 -4.08 -29.08
C SER A 48 -5.90 -2.63 -29.00
N ALA A 49 -7.21 -2.43 -28.93
CA ALA A 49 -7.85 -1.11 -28.84
C ALA A 49 -8.05 -0.61 -27.39
N LEU A 50 -7.77 -1.46 -26.39
CA LEU A 50 -7.85 -1.06 -24.98
C LEU A 50 -6.60 -0.27 -24.55
N SER A 51 -6.79 0.71 -23.66
CA SER A 51 -5.67 1.41 -23.03
C SER A 51 -4.90 0.47 -22.09
N GLY A 52 -3.68 0.86 -21.68
CA GLY A 52 -2.86 0.06 -20.76
C GLY A 52 -3.60 -0.31 -19.47
N GLY A 53 -4.28 0.64 -18.83
CA GLY A 53 -5.07 0.37 -17.62
C GLY A 53 -6.22 -0.62 -17.84
N TRP A 54 -6.93 -0.54 -18.98
CA TRP A 54 -7.97 -1.52 -19.30
C TRP A 54 -7.40 -2.91 -19.58
N ARG A 55 -6.23 -3.02 -20.21
CA ARG A 55 -5.55 -4.31 -20.41
C ARG A 55 -5.14 -4.97 -19.09
N VAL A 56 -4.61 -4.17 -18.14
CA VAL A 56 -4.28 -4.65 -16.79
C VAL A 56 -5.55 -5.14 -16.07
N ARG A 57 -6.67 -4.40 -16.17
CA ARG A 57 -7.95 -4.85 -15.62
C ARG A 57 -8.45 -6.14 -16.26
N THR A 58 -8.27 -6.33 -17.56
CA THR A 58 -8.62 -7.60 -18.21
C THR A 58 -7.76 -8.75 -17.70
N ALA A 59 -6.46 -8.51 -17.46
CA ALA A 59 -5.57 -9.52 -16.88
C ALA A 59 -5.99 -9.88 -15.44
N LEU A 60 -6.37 -8.89 -14.62
CA LEU A 60 -6.94 -9.11 -13.29
C LEU A 60 -8.22 -9.96 -13.37
N ALA A 61 -9.12 -9.63 -14.29
CA ALA A 61 -10.34 -10.41 -14.53
C ALA A 61 -9.99 -11.87 -14.88
N ALA A 62 -9.05 -12.09 -15.80
CA ALA A 62 -8.63 -13.43 -16.18
C ALA A 62 -8.02 -14.21 -15.00
N ALA A 63 -7.20 -13.57 -14.18
CA ALA A 63 -6.59 -14.19 -13.00
C ALA A 63 -7.64 -14.61 -11.96
N ILE A 64 -8.61 -13.75 -11.67
CA ILE A 64 -9.73 -14.05 -10.75
C ILE A 64 -10.63 -15.14 -11.34
N PHE A 65 -10.93 -15.07 -12.64
CA PHE A 65 -11.78 -16.04 -13.32
C PHE A 65 -11.20 -17.46 -13.29
N GLY A 66 -9.87 -17.58 -13.41
CA GLY A 66 -9.16 -18.84 -13.37
C GLY A 66 -9.22 -19.55 -12.02
N LYS A 67 -9.53 -18.84 -10.93
CA LYS A 67 -9.60 -19.37 -9.55
C LYS A 67 -8.40 -20.27 -9.22
N PRO A 68 -7.14 -19.77 -9.33
CA PRO A 68 -5.95 -20.57 -9.05
C PRO A 68 -5.82 -20.87 -7.55
N ASP A 69 -5.10 -21.91 -7.17
CA ASP A 69 -4.86 -22.23 -5.74
C ASP A 69 -3.99 -21.18 -5.04
N MET A 70 -3.20 -20.44 -5.81
CA MET A 70 -2.45 -19.28 -5.38
C MET A 70 -2.65 -18.11 -6.34
N LEU A 71 -3.08 -16.96 -5.83
CA LEU A 71 -3.26 -15.72 -6.58
C LEU A 71 -2.22 -14.69 -6.14
N LEU A 72 -1.41 -14.22 -7.09
CA LEU A 72 -0.43 -13.17 -6.87
C LEU A 72 -0.93 -11.87 -7.52
N LEU A 73 -1.08 -10.82 -6.72
CA LEU A 73 -1.59 -9.52 -7.16
C LEU A 73 -0.55 -8.44 -6.88
N ASP A 74 -0.08 -7.78 -7.94
CA ASP A 74 0.83 -6.64 -7.84
C ASP A 74 0.06 -5.34 -8.13
N GLU A 75 -0.11 -4.51 -7.10
CA GLU A 75 -0.87 -3.27 -7.09
C GLU A 75 -2.26 -3.38 -7.78
N PRO A 76 -3.13 -4.31 -7.33
CA PRO A 76 -4.37 -4.62 -8.05
C PRO A 76 -5.42 -3.50 -8.02
N THR A 77 -5.30 -2.55 -7.09
CA THR A 77 -6.19 -1.39 -6.98
C THR A 77 -5.82 -0.28 -7.96
N ASN A 78 -4.63 -0.34 -8.57
CA ASN A 78 -4.20 0.67 -9.53
C ASN A 78 -5.14 0.71 -10.73
N HIS A 79 -5.40 1.93 -11.18
CA HIS A 79 -6.32 2.22 -12.26
C HIS A 79 -7.76 1.74 -12.05
N LEU A 80 -8.18 1.22 -10.88
CA LEU A 80 -9.57 0.88 -10.58
C LEU A 80 -10.37 2.13 -10.14
N SER A 81 -11.69 2.10 -10.36
CA SER A 81 -12.58 3.06 -9.70
C SER A 81 -12.81 2.61 -8.25
N ILE A 82 -13.24 3.53 -7.37
CA ILE A 82 -13.52 3.19 -5.97
C ILE A 82 -14.53 2.03 -5.84
N GLY A 83 -15.55 2.00 -6.71
CA GLY A 83 -16.53 0.90 -6.74
C GLY A 83 -15.92 -0.44 -7.13
N ALA A 84 -15.00 -0.46 -8.10
CA ALA A 84 -14.30 -1.67 -8.51
C ALA A 84 -13.31 -2.16 -7.42
N VAL A 85 -12.65 -1.23 -6.71
CA VAL A 85 -11.82 -1.57 -5.53
C VAL A 85 -12.66 -2.22 -4.44
N LEU A 86 -13.79 -1.60 -4.06
CA LEU A 86 -14.69 -2.15 -3.04
C LEU A 86 -15.25 -3.53 -3.43
N TRP A 87 -15.59 -3.70 -4.70
CA TRP A 87 -16.01 -5.00 -5.21
C TRP A 87 -14.89 -6.04 -5.08
N LEU A 88 -13.66 -5.70 -5.52
CA LEU A 88 -12.51 -6.61 -5.47
C LEU A 88 -12.17 -6.99 -4.03
N THR A 89 -12.17 -6.01 -3.12
CA THR A 89 -11.99 -6.24 -1.69
C THR A 89 -13.00 -7.26 -1.16
N ARG A 90 -14.29 -7.06 -1.46
CA ARG A 90 -15.35 -7.96 -1.02
C ARG A 90 -15.22 -9.36 -1.65
N GLU A 91 -14.88 -9.43 -2.93
CA GLU A 91 -14.67 -10.69 -3.63
C GLU A 91 -13.56 -11.49 -2.95
N LEU A 92 -12.38 -10.90 -2.74
CA LEU A 92 -11.24 -11.61 -2.15
C LEU A 92 -11.45 -11.93 -0.66
N LYS A 93 -12.16 -11.08 0.10
CA LYS A 93 -12.37 -11.25 1.54
C LYS A 93 -13.47 -12.25 1.88
N SER A 94 -14.56 -12.25 1.12
CA SER A 94 -15.83 -12.88 1.56
C SER A 94 -16.38 -13.93 0.59
N SER A 95 -15.82 -14.07 -0.61
CA SER A 95 -16.24 -15.10 -1.55
C SER A 95 -15.76 -16.47 -1.05
N PRO A 96 -16.63 -17.49 -0.97
CA PRO A 96 -16.23 -18.87 -0.66
C PRO A 96 -15.18 -19.42 -1.63
N THR A 97 -15.07 -18.81 -2.81
CA THR A 97 -14.05 -19.17 -3.81
C THR A 97 -12.63 -19.08 -3.24
N TRP A 98 -12.36 -18.12 -2.35
CA TRP A 98 -11.02 -17.79 -1.87
C TRP A 98 -10.72 -18.27 -0.45
N GLU A 99 -11.69 -18.85 0.26
CA GLU A 99 -11.54 -19.26 1.66
C GLU A 99 -10.40 -20.26 1.87
N ASP A 100 -10.25 -21.23 0.96
CA ASP A 100 -9.21 -22.27 1.02
C ASP A 100 -8.01 -21.99 0.08
N ARG A 101 -7.82 -20.73 -0.34
CA ARG A 101 -6.79 -20.35 -1.33
C ARG A 101 -5.80 -19.35 -0.76
N ILE A 102 -4.58 -19.33 -1.31
CA ILE A 102 -3.55 -18.39 -0.91
C ILE A 102 -3.63 -17.14 -1.81
N ILE A 103 -3.74 -15.97 -1.20
CA ILE A 103 -3.67 -14.69 -1.90
C ILE A 103 -2.44 -13.94 -1.38
N VAL A 104 -1.56 -13.54 -2.28
CA VAL A 104 -0.42 -12.66 -1.98
C VAL A 104 -0.64 -11.34 -2.70
N VAL A 105 -0.70 -10.25 -1.95
CA VAL A 105 -0.94 -8.91 -2.46
C VAL A 105 0.25 -8.01 -2.16
N VAL A 106 0.73 -7.33 -3.19
CA VAL A 106 1.56 -6.12 -3.06
C VAL A 106 0.64 -4.93 -3.32
N SER A 107 0.56 -3.99 -2.38
CA SER A 107 -0.29 -2.81 -2.49
C SER A 107 0.19 -1.70 -1.58
N HIS A 108 0.07 -0.45 -2.03
CA HIS A 108 0.18 0.73 -1.18
C HIS A 108 -1.18 1.19 -0.59
N ASP A 109 -2.30 0.56 -0.99
CA ASP A 109 -3.63 0.85 -0.45
C ASP A 109 -3.83 0.18 0.91
N ARG A 110 -3.70 0.98 1.97
CA ARG A 110 -3.83 0.56 3.37
C ARG A 110 -5.21 -0.03 3.67
N PHE A 111 -6.28 0.52 3.09
CA PHE A 111 -7.64 0.02 3.31
C PHE A 111 -7.81 -1.36 2.68
N PHE A 112 -7.33 -1.52 1.44
CA PHE A 112 -7.38 -2.80 0.75
C PHE A 112 -6.62 -3.89 1.51
N LEU A 113 -5.39 -3.58 1.96
CA LEU A 113 -4.58 -4.49 2.76
C LEU A 113 -5.25 -4.87 4.09
N ASP A 114 -5.85 -3.91 4.80
CA ASP A 114 -6.55 -4.18 6.05
C ASP A 114 -7.76 -5.09 5.88
N GLU A 115 -8.48 -4.92 4.78
CA GLU A 115 -9.70 -5.68 4.56
C GLU A 115 -9.44 -7.10 4.07
N VAL A 116 -8.43 -7.28 3.20
CA VAL A 116 -8.17 -8.56 2.51
C VAL A 116 -7.13 -9.42 3.23
N CYS A 117 -6.08 -8.82 3.80
CA CYS A 117 -4.92 -9.57 4.30
C CYS A 117 -5.05 -9.91 5.79
N GLY A 118 -4.87 -11.19 6.12
CA GLY A 118 -4.77 -11.67 7.52
C GLY A 118 -3.36 -11.58 8.10
N ASP A 119 -2.34 -11.55 7.24
CA ASP A 119 -0.92 -11.47 7.59
C ASP A 119 -0.23 -10.41 6.74
N ILE A 120 0.81 -9.79 7.30
CA ILE A 120 1.64 -8.79 6.63
C ILE A 120 3.07 -9.31 6.52
N LEU A 121 3.59 -9.28 5.29
CA LEU A 121 5.00 -9.48 5.00
C LEU A 121 5.62 -8.10 4.74
N HIS A 122 6.40 -7.61 5.69
CA HIS A 122 7.13 -6.35 5.56
C HIS A 122 8.52 -6.59 4.98
N VAL A 123 8.83 -5.86 3.92
CA VAL A 123 10.13 -5.85 3.25
C VAL A 123 10.88 -4.61 3.72
N SER A 124 11.97 -4.79 4.46
CA SER A 124 12.91 -3.68 4.73
C SER A 124 14.00 -3.67 3.67
N GLY A 125 14.11 -2.55 2.95
CA GLY A 125 15.17 -2.34 1.96
C GLY A 125 16.53 -2.14 2.61
N VAL A 126 16.56 -1.48 3.78
CA VAL A 126 17.80 -1.22 4.52
C VAL A 126 18.35 -2.49 5.16
N ALA A 127 17.54 -3.21 5.94
CA ALA A 127 17.96 -4.46 6.58
C ALA A 127 17.97 -5.67 5.63
N LYS A 128 17.51 -5.51 4.38
CA LYS A 128 17.44 -6.56 3.35
C LYS A 128 16.79 -7.85 3.85
N ARG A 129 15.72 -7.71 4.64
CA ARG A 129 15.02 -8.84 5.28
C ARG A 129 13.51 -8.74 5.10
N LEU A 130 12.88 -9.90 5.09
CA LEU A 130 11.43 -10.06 5.13
C LEU A 130 11.02 -10.38 6.56
N THR A 131 10.04 -9.66 7.10
CA THR A 131 9.48 -9.95 8.42
C THR A 131 7.98 -10.22 8.31
N GLN A 132 7.54 -11.31 8.91
CA GLN A 132 6.13 -11.66 8.98
C GLN A 132 5.52 -11.11 10.27
N SER A 133 4.33 -10.52 10.15
CA SER A 133 3.50 -10.13 11.28
C SER A 133 2.08 -10.63 11.06
N HIS A 134 1.55 -11.36 12.03
CA HIS A 134 0.14 -11.76 12.04
C HIS A 134 -0.78 -10.58 12.36
N GLY A 135 -1.90 -10.51 11.66
CA GLY A 135 -2.92 -9.48 11.74
C GLY A 135 -2.91 -8.52 10.56
N SER A 136 -3.91 -7.63 10.55
CA SER A 136 -4.12 -6.65 9.48
C SER A 136 -2.99 -5.60 9.39
N TYR A 137 -2.96 -4.85 8.30
CA TYR A 137 -2.02 -3.75 8.08
C TYR A 137 -2.00 -2.73 9.24
N SER A 138 -3.16 -2.27 9.70
CA SER A 138 -3.29 -1.33 10.83
C SER A 138 -2.70 -1.89 12.12
N THR A 139 -2.82 -3.19 12.35
CA THR A 139 -2.24 -3.84 13.54
C THR A 139 -0.73 -3.85 13.45
N TRP A 140 -0.18 -4.21 12.28
CA TRP A 140 1.24 -4.14 12.01
C TRP A 140 1.78 -2.71 12.14
N ALA A 141 1.13 -1.73 11.51
CA ALA A 141 1.54 -0.33 11.50
C ALA A 141 1.59 0.27 12.91
N LYS A 142 0.60 -0.05 13.77
CA LYS A 142 0.61 0.36 15.18
C LYS A 142 1.81 -0.20 15.94
N ARG A 143 2.05 -1.52 15.83
CA ARG A 143 3.20 -2.17 16.46
C ARG A 143 4.51 -1.57 15.97
N ARG A 144 4.62 -1.30 14.67
CA ARG A 144 5.80 -0.69 14.05
C ARG A 144 6.04 0.72 14.60
N ALA A 145 5.00 1.54 14.70
CA ALA A 145 5.08 2.89 15.27
C ALA A 145 5.48 2.88 16.76
N GLU A 146 4.99 1.92 17.54
CA GLU A 146 5.40 1.74 18.94
C GLU A 146 6.88 1.35 19.06
N GLN A 147 7.35 0.42 18.22
CA GLN A 147 8.77 0.03 18.13
C GLN A 147 9.65 1.24 17.77
N GLN A 148 9.27 2.01 16.76
CA GLN A 148 9.98 3.24 16.35
C GLN A 148 10.10 4.23 17.51
N LYS A 149 9.02 4.49 18.25
CA LYS A 149 9.02 5.42 19.39
C LYS A 149 9.90 4.91 20.55
N ALA A 150 9.76 3.63 20.90
CA ALA A 150 10.55 3.03 21.97
C ALA A 150 12.05 3.04 21.65
N PHE A 151 12.39 2.69 20.41
CA PHE A 151 13.76 2.69 19.92
C PHE A 151 14.34 4.10 19.85
N ALA A 152 13.62 5.06 19.27
CA ALA A 152 14.05 6.46 19.21
C ALA A 152 14.36 7.03 20.60
N ARG A 153 13.51 6.75 21.59
CA ARG A 153 13.73 7.17 22.98
C ARG A 153 14.96 6.51 23.60
N THR A 154 15.20 5.23 23.30
CA THR A 154 16.38 4.50 23.79
C THR A 154 17.67 5.08 23.22
N VAL A 155 17.69 5.36 21.92
CA VAL A 155 18.82 6.01 21.24
C VAL A 155 19.07 7.41 21.78
N GLU A 156 18.02 8.19 22.01
CA GLU A 156 18.15 9.54 22.58
C GLU A 156 18.80 9.50 23.97
N LEU A 157 18.31 8.61 24.85
CA LEU A 157 18.86 8.46 26.21
C LEU A 157 20.31 7.99 26.20
N ARG A 158 20.65 7.03 25.34
CA ARG A 158 22.03 6.55 25.19
C ARG A 158 22.97 7.63 24.67
N ARG A 159 22.57 8.37 23.64
CA ARG A 159 23.36 9.49 23.10
C ARG A 159 23.60 10.58 24.16
N ALA A 160 22.60 10.86 24.99
CA ALA A 160 22.75 11.79 26.11
C ALA A 160 23.75 11.26 27.15
N GLU A 161 23.70 9.96 27.51
CA GLU A 161 24.66 9.34 28.42
C GLU A 161 26.09 9.37 27.86
N ILE A 162 26.27 9.00 26.59
CA ILE A 162 27.56 9.06 25.90
C ILE A 162 28.12 10.48 25.94
N ALA A 163 27.29 11.49 25.64
CA ALA A 163 27.69 12.88 25.67
C ALA A 163 28.11 13.35 27.07
N GLU A 164 27.38 12.94 28.12
CA GLU A 164 27.73 13.24 29.51
C GLU A 164 29.06 12.60 29.92
N LEU A 165 29.26 11.32 29.60
CA LEU A 165 30.48 10.58 29.89
C LEU A 165 31.71 11.20 29.18
N LYS A 166 31.54 11.60 27.92
CA LYS A 166 32.58 12.31 27.15
C LYS A 166 32.89 13.69 27.74
N ALA A 167 31.86 14.45 28.14
CA ALA A 167 32.05 15.74 28.77
C ALA A 167 32.82 15.61 30.11
N TYR A 168 32.48 14.60 30.92
CA TYR A 168 33.18 14.31 32.17
C TYR A 168 34.65 13.93 31.94
N ALA A 169 34.91 13.06 30.97
CA ALA A 169 36.27 12.66 30.59
C ALA A 169 37.11 13.84 30.06
N GLY A 170 36.49 14.77 29.32
CA GLY A 170 37.16 15.95 28.76
C GLY A 170 37.43 17.07 29.77
N HIS A 171 36.62 17.21 30.82
CA HIS A 171 36.71 18.34 31.76
C HIS A 171 37.97 18.30 32.66
N GLY A 172 38.45 17.11 33.04
CA GLY A 172 39.58 17.00 33.99
C GLY A 172 40.98 17.08 33.38
N PHE A 173 41.13 17.08 32.05
CA PHE A 173 42.45 17.30 31.41
C PHE A 173 42.92 18.76 31.52
N LYS A 174 41.99 19.69 31.74
CA LYS A 174 42.26 21.13 31.86
C LYS A 174 42.72 21.57 33.26
N TYR A 175 42.47 20.78 34.30
CA TYR A 175 42.80 21.10 35.68
C TYR A 175 43.39 19.86 36.36
N GLY A 176 44.71 19.80 36.49
CA GLY A 176 45.44 18.64 37.02
C GLY A 176 44.83 18.06 38.31
N GLY A 177 44.23 16.87 38.19
CA GLY A 177 43.55 16.17 39.28
C GLY A 177 44.41 15.05 39.89
N SER A 178 43.99 14.56 41.07
CA SER A 178 44.65 13.42 41.74
C SER A 178 44.63 12.15 40.88
N SER A 179 45.54 11.21 41.15
CA SER A 179 45.64 9.91 40.43
C SER A 179 44.31 9.14 40.41
N ALA A 180 43.53 9.22 41.49
CA ALA A 180 42.20 8.63 41.58
C ALA A 180 41.18 9.28 40.61
N SER A 181 41.26 10.60 40.42
CA SER A 181 40.43 11.33 39.46
C SER A 181 40.76 10.93 38.02
N ILE A 182 42.05 10.80 37.70
CA ILE A 182 42.54 10.37 36.38
C ILE A 182 42.04 8.97 36.03
N ASN A 183 42.15 8.00 36.94
CA ASN A 183 41.64 6.64 36.73
C ASN A 183 40.13 6.61 36.52
N LYS A 184 39.36 7.40 37.29
CA LYS A 184 37.91 7.50 37.14
C LYS A 184 37.52 8.04 35.76
N MET A 185 38.24 9.04 35.25
CA MET A 185 38.01 9.59 33.91
C MET A 185 38.31 8.57 32.80
N GLN A 186 39.43 7.85 32.89
CA GLN A 186 39.76 6.80 31.92
C GLN A 186 38.69 5.70 31.90
N MET A 187 38.17 5.29 33.07
CA MET A 187 37.06 4.36 33.13
C MET A 187 35.79 4.91 32.46
N LYS A 188 35.46 6.19 32.67
CA LYS A 188 34.30 6.83 32.01
C LYS A 188 34.47 6.99 30.50
N ALA A 189 35.67 7.30 30.02
CA ALA A 189 35.98 7.35 28.60
C ALA A 189 35.80 5.97 27.95
N LYS A 190 36.32 4.92 28.57
CA LYS A 190 36.14 3.54 28.11
C LYS A 190 34.68 3.08 28.16
N GLN A 191 33.91 3.54 29.16
CA GLN A 191 32.47 3.30 29.23
C GLN A 191 31.74 3.97 28.05
N ALA A 192 32.09 5.21 27.70
CA ALA A 192 31.51 5.91 26.55
C ALA A 192 31.84 5.21 25.23
N GLU A 193 33.09 4.81 25.03
CA GLU A 193 33.54 4.07 23.84
C GLU A 193 32.77 2.75 23.67
N LYS A 194 32.59 2.00 24.77
CA LYS A 194 31.79 0.77 24.74
C LYS A 194 30.33 1.03 24.32
N LEU A 195 29.71 2.07 24.86
CA LEU A 195 28.33 2.41 24.50
C LEU A 195 28.22 2.86 23.03
N GLU A 196 29.23 3.52 22.47
CA GLU A 196 29.28 3.87 21.05
C GLU A 196 29.41 2.63 20.15
N GLU A 197 30.26 1.67 20.52
CA GLU A 197 30.35 0.39 19.80
C GLU A 197 29.01 -0.36 19.80
N GLU A 198 28.28 -0.33 20.92
CA GLU A 198 26.94 -0.93 21.04
C GLU A 198 25.90 -0.20 20.17
N ASP A 199 25.95 1.13 20.07
CA ASP A 199 25.07 1.93 19.20
C ASP A 199 25.38 1.70 17.71
N ASP A 200 26.66 1.64 17.33
CA ASP A 200 27.09 1.33 15.96
C ASP A 200 26.65 -0.08 15.54
N ALA A 201 26.72 -1.05 16.45
CA ALA A 201 26.21 -2.40 16.21
C ALA A 201 24.68 -2.46 15.99
N GLN A 202 23.94 -1.44 16.44
CA GLN A 202 22.49 -1.32 16.26
C GLN A 202 22.09 -0.35 15.15
N ALA A 203 23.04 0.24 14.42
CA ALA A 203 22.78 1.23 13.38
C ALA A 203 21.87 0.71 12.27
N ASP A 204 22.04 -0.55 11.85
CA ASP A 204 21.21 -1.16 10.80
C ASP A 204 19.75 -1.35 11.25
N GLU A 205 19.52 -1.77 12.50
CA GLU A 205 18.16 -1.91 13.04
C GLU A 205 17.49 -0.54 13.20
N LEU A 206 18.25 0.47 13.64
CA LEU A 206 17.78 1.86 13.68
C LEU A 206 17.35 2.33 12.30
N ALA A 207 18.20 2.12 11.29
CA ALA A 207 17.95 2.58 9.93
C ALA A 207 16.75 1.84 9.31
N ALA A 208 16.59 0.54 9.59
CA ALA A 208 15.43 -0.24 9.18
C ALA A 208 14.11 0.24 9.84
N LEU A 209 14.15 0.65 11.11
CA LEU A 209 12.99 1.25 11.76
C LEU A 209 12.68 2.65 11.23
N GLN A 210 13.70 3.43 10.86
CA GLN A 210 13.54 4.78 10.31
C GLN A 210 13.02 4.81 8.87
N GLU A 211 13.21 3.73 8.10
CA GLU A 211 12.72 3.57 6.73
C GLU A 211 11.19 3.75 6.62
N ASP A 212 10.44 3.28 7.62
CA ASP A 212 8.98 3.29 7.63
C ASP A 212 8.36 4.52 8.33
N VAL A 213 9.14 5.58 8.58
CA VAL A 213 8.63 6.77 9.30
C VAL A 213 7.63 7.54 8.42
N GLU A 214 6.46 7.84 8.97
CA GLU A 214 5.49 8.70 8.29
C GLU A 214 6.02 10.13 8.17
N LEU A 215 6.14 10.61 6.94
CA LEU A 215 6.57 11.97 6.65
C LEU A 215 5.36 12.91 6.69
N PRO A 216 5.31 13.89 7.60
CA PRO A 216 4.20 14.82 7.66
C PRO A 216 4.20 15.76 6.46
N LEU A 217 3.10 15.77 5.70
CA LEU A 217 2.88 16.73 4.62
C LEU A 217 2.23 18.00 5.19
N HIS A 218 3.03 19.02 5.41
CA HIS A 218 2.54 20.34 5.83
C HIS A 218 2.35 21.26 4.62
N LEU A 219 1.09 21.57 4.32
CA LEU A 219 0.73 22.60 3.34
C LEU A 219 0.57 23.93 4.08
N LYS A 220 1.24 24.99 3.59
CA LYS A 220 1.05 26.33 4.14
C LYS A 220 -0.37 26.81 3.82
N SER A 221 -1.13 27.21 4.84
CA SER A 221 -2.45 27.80 4.64
C SER A 221 -2.33 29.20 4.02
N GLY A 222 -3.22 29.53 3.09
CA GLY A 222 -3.31 30.84 2.44
C GLY A 222 -4.16 31.88 3.19
N GLY A 223 -4.66 31.55 4.38
CA GLY A 223 -5.63 32.38 5.11
C GLY A 223 -7.09 32.08 4.74
N ALA A 224 -8.03 32.76 5.39
CA ALA A 224 -9.47 32.65 5.10
C ALA A 224 -9.91 33.83 4.24
N ILE A 225 -10.62 33.52 3.16
CA ILE A 225 -11.31 34.49 2.31
C ILE A 225 -12.80 34.26 2.57
N GLU A 226 -13.54 35.36 2.83
CA GLU A 226 -14.99 35.29 2.96
C GLU A 226 -15.65 35.05 1.59
N GLY A 227 -16.60 34.11 1.55
CA GLY A 227 -17.33 33.76 0.33
C GLY A 227 -16.71 32.61 -0.48
N PHE A 228 -17.23 32.43 -1.70
CA PHE A 228 -16.76 31.39 -2.62
C PHE A 228 -15.48 31.85 -3.32
N VAL A 229 -14.46 31.00 -3.30
CA VAL A 229 -13.18 31.21 -3.99
C VAL A 229 -13.28 30.79 -5.46
N ILE A 230 -14.00 29.70 -5.74
CA ILE A 230 -14.27 29.20 -7.09
C ILE A 230 -15.76 28.98 -7.24
N GLN A 231 -16.32 29.43 -8.36
CA GLN A 231 -17.71 29.17 -8.72
C GLN A 231 -17.84 28.81 -10.21
N LEU A 232 -18.45 27.66 -10.47
CA LEU A 232 -18.90 27.24 -11.79
C LEU A 232 -20.42 27.41 -11.83
N LEU A 233 -20.94 28.10 -12.85
CA LEU A 233 -22.37 28.37 -13.03
C LEU A 233 -22.80 27.93 -14.42
N GLY A 234 -23.71 26.95 -14.50
CA GLY A 234 -24.29 26.50 -15.76
C GLY A 234 -23.27 25.97 -16.79
N VAL A 235 -22.13 25.44 -16.35
CA VAL A 235 -21.02 25.10 -17.25
C VAL A 235 -21.33 23.84 -18.05
N GLY A 236 -21.09 23.90 -19.36
CA GLY A 236 -21.11 22.74 -20.25
C GLY A 236 -19.73 22.48 -20.85
N PHE A 237 -19.37 21.21 -21.02
CA PHE A 237 -18.10 20.84 -21.65
C PHE A 237 -18.22 19.60 -22.53
N ARG A 238 -17.53 19.62 -23.67
CA ARG A 238 -17.45 18.54 -24.65
C ARG A 238 -16.10 18.61 -25.37
N TYR A 239 -15.48 17.46 -25.61
CA TYR A 239 -14.27 17.41 -26.44
C TYR A 239 -14.58 17.70 -27.91
N PRO A 240 -13.70 18.39 -28.67
CA PRO A 240 -13.96 18.78 -30.06
C PRO A 240 -14.38 17.63 -31.00
N ARG A 241 -13.93 16.39 -30.73
CA ARG A 241 -14.21 15.19 -31.55
C ARG A 241 -15.22 14.21 -30.95
N SER A 242 -15.91 14.59 -29.87
CA SER A 242 -16.92 13.76 -29.21
C SER A 242 -18.29 14.38 -29.39
N GLU A 243 -19.30 13.63 -29.83
CA GLU A 243 -20.71 14.10 -29.85
C GLU A 243 -21.33 14.15 -28.44
N ARG A 244 -20.75 13.41 -27.48
CA ARG A 244 -21.23 13.33 -26.10
C ARG A 244 -20.69 14.48 -25.26
N HIS A 245 -21.59 15.26 -24.65
CA HIS A 245 -21.26 16.23 -23.61
C HIS A 245 -20.85 15.51 -22.32
N LEU A 246 -19.76 15.97 -21.70
CA LEU A 246 -19.34 15.50 -20.37
C LEU A 246 -20.16 16.18 -19.28
N PHE A 247 -20.37 17.48 -19.42
CA PHE A 247 -21.16 18.30 -18.50
C PHE A 247 -22.17 19.13 -19.27
N VAL A 248 -23.36 19.31 -18.69
CA VAL A 248 -24.39 20.22 -19.19
C VAL A 248 -24.98 20.91 -17.96
N GLY A 249 -24.85 22.24 -17.87
CA GLY A 249 -25.42 23.01 -16.76
C GLY A 249 -24.79 22.71 -15.38
N ALA A 250 -23.50 22.34 -15.34
CA ALA A 250 -22.82 22.02 -14.09
C ALA A 250 -22.61 23.25 -13.20
N GLU A 251 -22.95 23.11 -11.93
CA GLU A 251 -22.76 24.12 -10.89
C GLU A 251 -21.87 23.58 -9.77
N LEU A 252 -20.86 24.35 -9.36
CA LEU A 252 -19.94 23.98 -8.28
C LEU A 252 -19.45 25.24 -7.59
N SER A 253 -19.59 25.31 -6.27
CA SER A 253 -19.05 26.39 -5.46
C SER A 253 -18.03 25.82 -4.46
N VAL A 254 -16.86 26.44 -4.37
CA VAL A 254 -15.76 26.05 -3.47
C VAL A 254 -15.39 27.24 -2.60
N ASP A 255 -15.40 27.06 -1.29
CA ASP A 255 -14.94 28.04 -0.31
C ASP A 255 -13.59 27.63 0.33
N THR A 256 -13.09 28.43 1.26
CA THR A 256 -11.80 28.15 1.94
C THR A 256 -11.84 26.96 2.91
N GLY A 257 -13.03 26.54 3.35
CA GLY A 257 -13.23 25.37 4.21
C GLY A 257 -13.48 24.07 3.44
N SER A 258 -13.76 24.16 2.14
CA SER A 258 -14.23 23.05 1.32
C SER A 258 -13.25 21.88 1.28
N ARG A 259 -13.79 20.67 1.42
CA ARG A 259 -13.10 19.40 1.23
C ARG A 259 -13.93 18.55 0.29
N ILE A 260 -13.58 18.58 -0.99
CA ILE A 260 -14.39 18.01 -2.07
C ILE A 260 -13.70 16.77 -2.61
N VAL A 261 -14.45 15.68 -2.73
CA VAL A 261 -14.00 14.44 -3.37
C VAL A 261 -14.92 14.16 -4.55
N LEU A 262 -14.36 14.09 -5.76
CA LEU A 262 -15.10 13.76 -6.96
C LEU A 262 -15.14 12.25 -7.18
N LEU A 263 -16.34 11.67 -7.14
CA LEU A 263 -16.57 10.24 -7.29
C LEU A 263 -17.17 9.93 -8.66
N GLY A 264 -16.90 8.72 -9.17
CA GLY A 264 -17.47 8.22 -10.41
C GLY A 264 -16.57 7.21 -11.12
N GLU A 265 -17.07 6.61 -12.20
CA GLU A 265 -16.29 5.69 -13.04
C GLU A 265 -15.20 6.42 -13.86
N ASN A 266 -14.21 5.66 -14.32
CA ASN A 266 -13.12 6.22 -15.11
C ASN A 266 -13.63 6.59 -16.51
N GLY A 267 -13.28 7.80 -16.98
CA GLY A 267 -13.76 8.34 -18.25
C GLY A 267 -14.99 9.24 -18.17
N ASN A 268 -15.58 9.45 -16.98
CA ASN A 268 -16.76 10.33 -16.80
C ASN A 268 -16.42 11.81 -16.55
N GLY A 269 -15.21 12.27 -16.89
CA GLY A 269 -14.82 13.68 -16.76
C GLY A 269 -14.30 14.11 -15.37
N LYS A 270 -13.80 13.18 -14.55
CA LYS A 270 -13.19 13.52 -13.25
C LYS A 270 -11.88 14.33 -13.35
N THR A 271 -11.22 14.29 -14.52
CA THR A 271 -9.92 14.91 -14.82
C THR A 271 -10.05 15.89 -15.96
#